data_AF-A0A958FDP2-F1
#
_entry.id   AF-A0A958FDP2-F1
#
_cell.length_a   1.000
_cell.length_b   1.000
_cell.length_c   1.000
_cell.angle_alpha   90.00
_cell.angle_beta   90.00
_cell.angle_gamma   90.00
#
_symmetry.space_group_name_H-M   'P 1'
#
loop_
_entity.id
_entity.type
_entity.pdbx_description
1 polymer ?
#
loop_
_entity_poly.entity_id
_entity_poly.type
_entity_poly.pdbx_seq_one_letter_code
_entity_poly.pdbx_strand_id
1 'polypeptide(L)' 'MKKRFYPDHPLHQLLQERILVLDGAMGTMIQRYKLSEEDFRGDRFTDHPRDLKGNNDLLSLTRPEVIRE' A
#
# COMPACT_ATOMS: atom_id res chain seq x y z
N MET A 1 9.99 -25.14 -17.23
CA MET A 1 9.30 -24.54 -16.06
C MET A 1 7.85 -25.00 -16.04
N LYS A 2 7.38 -25.70 -15.00
CA LYS A 2 5.96 -26.04 -14.85
C LYS A 2 5.24 -24.84 -14.23
N LYS A 3 4.28 -24.22 -14.95
CA LYS A 3 3.38 -23.22 -14.36
C LYS A 3 2.51 -23.92 -13.31
N ARG A 4 2.56 -23.46 -12.06
CA ARG A 4 1.69 -23.94 -11.00
C ARG A 4 0.34 -23.24 -11.15
N PHE A 5 -0.70 -23.99 -11.51
CA PHE A 5 -2.08 -23.53 -11.58
C PHE A 5 -2.80 -23.92 -10.28
N TYR A 6 -3.53 -22.98 -9.68
CA TYR A 6 -4.30 -23.18 -8.45
C TYR A 6 -5.80 -23.02 -8.75
N PRO A 7 -6.45 -24.06 -9.30
CA PRO A 7 -7.85 -23.98 -9.74
C PRO A 7 -8.82 -23.64 -8.60
N ASP A 8 -8.50 -24.06 -7.38
CA ASP A 8 -9.37 -23.89 -6.21
C ASP A 8 -9.14 -22.55 -5.47
N HIS A 9 -8.33 -21.65 -6.03
CA HIS A 9 -8.09 -20.36 -5.40
C HIS A 9 -9.34 -19.46 -5.49
N PRO A 10 -9.77 -18.79 -4.40
CA PRO A 10 -11.01 -18.01 -4.39
C PRO A 10 -11.14 -17.00 -5.54
N LEU A 11 -10.04 -16.32 -5.89
CA LEU A 11 -10.04 -15.39 -7.03
C LEU A 11 -10.44 -16.05 -8.36
N HIS A 12 -10.05 -17.30 -8.62
CA HIS A 12 -10.41 -17.99 -9.86
C HIS A 12 -11.90 -18.30 -9.91
N GLN A 13 -12.48 -18.73 -8.79
CA GLN A 13 -13.92 -18.96 -8.67
C GLN A 13 -14.70 -17.65 -8.90
N LEU A 14 -14.28 -16.57 -8.24
CA LEU A 14 -14.95 -15.27 -8.35
C LEU A 14 -14.86 -14.65 -9.76
N LEU A 15 -13.74 -14.85 -10.47
CA LEU A 15 -13.55 -14.39 -11.85
C LEU A 15 -14.45 -15.11 -12.86
N GLN A 16 -14.94 -16.32 -12.55
CA GLN A 16 -15.91 -17.03 -13.40
C GLN A 16 -17.33 -16.47 -13.24
N GLU A 17 -17.66 -15.91 -12.08
CA GLU A 17 -19.00 -15.41 -11.76
C GLU A 17 -19.20 -13.95 -12.15
N ARG A 18 -18.15 -13.13 -12.05
CA ARG A 18 -18.24 -11.68 -12.27
C ARG A 18 -16.90 -11.04 -12.61
N ILE A 19 -16.98 -9.82 -13.13
CA ILE A 19 -15.82 -8.96 -13.28
C ILE A 19 -15.35 -8.52 -11.89
N LEU A 20 -14.06 -8.74 -11.60
CA LEU A 20 -13.40 -8.20 -10.42
C LEU A 20 -12.74 -6.87 -10.76
N VAL A 21 -12.86 -5.92 -9.84
CA VAL A 21 -12.24 -4.59 -9.94
C VAL A 21 -11.19 -4.49 -8.86
N LEU A 22 -9.99 -4.04 -9.23
CA LEU A 22 -8.94 -3.70 -8.29
C LEU A 22 -9.09 -2.23 -7.86
N ASP A 23 -8.55 -1.91 -6.70
CA ASP A 23 -8.50 -0.55 -6.20
C ASP A 23 -7.67 0.38 -7.10
N GLY A 24 -7.84 1.68 -6.89
CA GLY A 24 -7.21 2.72 -7.68
C GLY A 24 -5.76 3.00 -7.28
N ALA A 25 -5.20 4.08 -7.85
CA ALA A 25 -3.83 4.49 -7.55
C ALA A 25 -3.67 5.02 -6.12
N MET A 26 -3.12 4.20 -5.22
CA MET A 26 -2.84 4.55 -3.82
C MET A 26 -1.92 5.79 -3.69
N GLY A 27 -0.83 5.87 -4.47
CA GLY A 27 0.14 6.96 -4.34
C GLY A 27 -0.45 8.35 -4.63
N THR A 28 -1.34 8.45 -5.61
CA THR A 28 -2.02 9.72 -5.93
C THR A 28 -3.00 10.13 -4.83
N MET A 29 -3.61 9.16 -4.15
CA MET A 29 -4.47 9.42 -3.00
C MET A 29 -3.63 9.96 -1.83
N ILE A 30 -2.48 9.33 -1.52
CA ILE A 30 -1.57 9.76 -0.46
C ILE A 30 -1.05 11.20 -0.68
N GLN A 31 -0.79 11.60 -1.92
CA GLN A 31 -0.31 12.96 -2.21
C GLN A 31 -1.31 14.06 -1.77
N ARG A 32 -2.61 13.76 -1.68
CA ARG A 32 -3.64 14.72 -1.27
C ARG A 32 -3.52 15.14 0.21
N TYR A 33 -2.95 14.28 1.05
CA TYR A 33 -2.75 14.55 2.48
C TYR A 33 -1.60 15.53 2.75
N LYS A 34 -0.79 15.88 1.72
CA LYS A 34 0.32 16.84 1.81
C LYS A 34 1.30 16.53 2.97
N LEU A 35 1.60 15.25 3.15
CA LEU A 35 2.42 14.76 4.25
C LEU A 35 3.83 15.39 4.26
N SER A 36 4.29 15.69 5.47
CA SER A 36 5.60 16.24 5.80
C SER A 36 6.64 15.13 6.01
N GLU A 37 7.92 15.48 6.08
CA GLU A 37 8.99 14.50 6.36
C GLU A 37 8.78 13.81 7.71
N GLU A 38 8.30 14.57 8.70
CA GLU A 38 7.98 14.10 10.04
C GLU A 38 6.90 13.01 10.03
N ASP A 39 5.90 13.12 9.14
CA ASP A 39 4.86 12.09 8.98
C ASP A 39 5.43 10.74 8.49
N PHE A 40 6.43 10.76 7.61
CA PHE A 40 7.09 9.54 7.12
C PHE A 40 8.09 8.96 8.12
N ARG A 41 8.66 9.80 9.00
CA ARG A 41 9.57 9.35 10.06
C ARG A 41 8.82 8.74 11.24
N GLY A 42 7.75 9.42 11.68
CA GLY A 42 7.13 9.18 12.97
C GLY A 42 8.16 9.13 14.11
N ASP A 43 7.80 8.45 15.19
CA ASP A 43 8.71 8.24 16.32
C ASP A 43 9.76 7.16 16.03
N ARG A 44 9.48 6.27 15.08
CA ARG A 44 10.31 5.07 14.83
C ARG A 44 11.57 5.37 14.01
N PHE A 45 11.53 6.39 13.17
CA PHE A 45 12.62 6.72 12.24
C PHE A 45 13.12 8.16 12.40
N THR A 46 12.91 8.77 13.57
CA THR A 46 13.33 10.14 13.85
C THR A 46 14.82 10.35 13.55
N ASP A 47 15.68 9.42 13.97
CA ASP A 47 17.15 9.50 13.79
C ASP A 47 17.66 8.93 12.46
N HIS A 48 16.78 8.61 11.49
CA HIS A 48 17.24 8.05 10.23
C HIS A 48 18.07 9.08 9.43
N PRO A 49 19.28 8.74 8.94
CA PRO A 49 20.22 9.73 8.41
C PRO A 49 19.86 10.28 7.02
N ARG A 50 18.73 9.84 6.43
CA ARG A 50 18.28 10.24 5.08
C ARG A 50 16.82 10.63 5.12
N ASP A 51 16.41 11.45 4.18
CA ASP A 51 15.01 11.81 3.99
C ASP A 51 14.17 10.59 3.64
N LEU A 52 13.00 10.47 4.27
CA LEU A 52 12.07 9.35 4.13
C LEU A 52 10.79 9.73 3.39
N LYS A 53 10.54 11.02 3.18
CA LYS A 53 9.38 11.51 2.44
C LYS A 53 9.30 10.91 1.05
N GLY A 54 8.12 10.38 0.74
CA GLY A 54 7.83 9.69 -0.52
C GLY A 54 7.95 8.16 -0.43
N ASN A 55 8.49 7.62 0.67
CA ASN A 55 8.44 6.18 0.92
C ASN A 55 7.10 5.79 1.57
N ASN A 56 6.09 5.56 0.73
CA ASN A 56 4.72 5.28 1.18
C ASN A 56 4.58 3.99 2.00
N ASP A 57 5.49 3.03 1.85
CA ASP A 57 5.45 1.80 2.63
C ASP A 57 5.62 2.08 4.14
N LEU A 58 6.40 3.11 4.49
CA LEU A 58 6.60 3.51 5.88
C LEU A 58 5.33 4.03 6.54
N LEU A 59 4.41 4.59 5.77
CA LEU A 59 3.15 5.12 6.30
C LEU A 59 2.27 4.01 6.90
N SER A 60 2.45 2.75 6.50
CA SER A 60 1.81 1.61 7.19
C SER A 60 2.24 1.48 8.65
N LEU A 61 3.42 2.01 9.01
CA LEU A 61 4.00 1.97 10.35
C LEU A 61 3.85 3.31 11.08
N THR A 62 4.04 4.43 10.37
CA THR A 62 4.10 5.76 11.00
C THR A 62 2.75 6.50 10.98
N ARG A 63 1.89 6.22 9.99
CA ARG A 63 0.58 6.85 9.79
C ARG A 63 -0.45 5.83 9.26
N PRO A 64 -0.70 4.70 9.98
CA PRO A 64 -1.53 3.60 9.49
C PRO A 64 -2.96 4.03 9.15
N GLU A 65 -3.47 5.10 9.75
CA GLU A 65 -4.76 5.71 9.45
C GLU A 65 -4.86 6.27 8.03
N VAL A 66 -3.76 6.78 7.45
CA VAL A 66 -3.73 7.30 6.06
C VAL A 66 -3.86 6.17 5.04
N ILE A 67 -3.39 4.97 5.38
CA ILE A 67 -3.42 3.80 4.48
C ILE A 67 -4.76 3.05 4.56
N ARG A 68 -5.51 3.21 5.65
CA ARG A 68 -6.78 2.50 5.88
C ARG A 68 -8.00 3.24 5.33
N GLU A 69 -7.87 4.52 4.98
CA GLU A 69 -8.94 5.31 4.35
C GLU A 69 -9.20 4.87 2.90
#